data_AF-A0A2N9MQ69-F1
#
_entry.id   AF-A0A2N9MQ69-F1
#
_cell.length_a   1.000
_cell.length_b   1.000
_cell.length_c   1.000
_cell.angle_alpha   90.00
_cell.angle_beta   90.00
_cell.angle_gamma   90.00
#
_symmetry.space_group_name_H-M   'P 1'
#
loop_
_entity.id
_entity.type
_entity.pdbx_description
1 polymer ?
#
loop_
_entity_poly.entity_id
_entity_poly.type
_entity_poly.pdbx_seq_one_letter_code
_entity_poly.pdbx_strand_id
1 'polypeptide(L)'
;MNCCTALTTILVASPCFAQTARDYYNEIYAAGGLDRMVARYVCFNDNPDVKAFFIFTENKYLREYMISNGTFDKLLKAEQAEIKKDLLLFRGYDKGVPLATEDFLNPDGTSWVSDKFILNKKTPARVRFSISWETMRYKRSVEVLDSDDTINGEVPAYGRCERVALTVVQTGK
;
A
#
# COMPACT_ATOMS: atom_id res chain seq x y z
N MET A 1 -2.60 -37.16 -5.37
CA MET A 1 -2.63 -38.36 -6.23
C MET A 1 -1.20 -38.88 -6.34
N ASN A 2 -1.02 -40.13 -5.92
CA ASN A 2 0.12 -41.05 -6.03
C ASN A 2 1.55 -40.55 -5.72
N CYS A 3 1.92 -40.75 -4.46
CA CYS A 3 3.29 -40.87 -3.98
C CYS A 3 3.79 -42.29 -4.29
N CYS A 4 4.77 -42.44 -5.18
CA CYS A 4 5.61 -43.63 -5.26
C CYS A 4 6.89 -43.28 -6.01
N THR A 5 8.02 -43.22 -5.30
CA THR A 5 9.21 -44.06 -5.52
C THR A 5 10.26 -43.62 -4.49
N ALA A 6 10.67 -44.55 -3.63
CA ALA A 6 11.76 -44.34 -2.71
C ALA A 6 13.09 -44.31 -3.49
N LEU A 7 13.67 -43.12 -3.63
CA LEU A 7 15.12 -42.95 -3.71
C LEU A 7 15.57 -42.28 -2.43
N THR A 8 16.46 -42.95 -1.69
CA THR A 8 17.13 -42.45 -0.49
C THR A 8 18.04 -41.27 -0.86
N THR A 9 17.42 -40.14 -1.13
CA THR A 9 18.06 -38.83 -1.21
C THR A 9 17.95 -38.28 0.20
N ILE A 10 19.06 -37.83 0.78
CA ILE A 10 19.02 -37.01 1.99
C ILE A 10 18.19 -35.78 1.62
N LEU A 11 16.89 -35.84 1.91
CA LEU A 11 16.00 -34.69 1.93
C LEU A 11 16.57 -33.81 3.02
N VAL A 12 17.44 -32.87 2.62
CA VAL A 12 17.43 -31.57 3.27
C VAL A 12 16.00 -31.11 3.06
N ALA A 13 15.16 -31.39 4.05
CA ALA A 13 13.88 -30.74 4.18
C ALA A 13 14.25 -29.28 4.35
N SER A 14 14.40 -28.57 3.23
CA SER A 14 14.33 -27.12 3.23
C SER A 14 13.04 -26.84 3.97
N PRO A 15 13.10 -26.21 5.16
CA PRO A 15 11.88 -25.75 5.79
C PRO A 15 11.17 -24.98 4.70
N CYS A 16 9.94 -25.36 4.39
CA CYS A 16 9.08 -24.54 3.56
C CYS A 16 8.83 -23.29 4.39
N PHE A 17 9.78 -22.36 4.39
CA PHE A 17 9.70 -21.12 5.11
C PHE A 17 8.48 -20.43 4.54
N ALA A 18 7.46 -20.25 5.38
CA ALA A 18 6.26 -19.55 4.98
C ALA A 18 6.69 -18.16 4.48
N GLN A 19 6.44 -17.88 3.19
CA GLN A 19 6.84 -16.63 2.56
C GLN A 19 6.35 -15.43 3.38
N THR A 20 7.22 -14.44 3.53
CA THR A 20 6.94 -13.17 4.18
C THR A 20 6.32 -12.18 3.20
N ALA A 21 5.70 -11.10 3.69
CA ALA A 21 5.26 -10.00 2.82
C ALA A 21 6.40 -9.44 1.94
N ARG A 22 7.64 -9.47 2.46
CA ARG A 22 8.84 -9.05 1.73
C ARG A 22 9.21 -10.01 0.60
N ASP A 23 9.04 -11.31 0.79
CA ASP A 23 9.28 -12.30 -0.27
C ASP A 23 8.32 -12.09 -1.43
N TYR A 24 7.01 -11.93 -1.14
CA TYR A 24 6.02 -11.60 -2.16
C TYR A 24 6.31 -10.29 -2.89
N TYR A 25 6.71 -9.25 -2.16
CA TYR A 25 7.14 -7.98 -2.77
C TYR A 25 8.33 -8.19 -3.71
N ASN A 26 9.36 -8.92 -3.28
CA ASN A 26 10.57 -9.14 -4.07
C ASN A 26 10.26 -9.87 -5.38
N GLU A 27 9.37 -10.88 -5.35
CA GLU A 27 8.93 -11.61 -6.55
C GLU A 27 8.26 -10.69 -7.57
N ILE A 28 7.28 -9.89 -7.13
CA ILE A 28 6.58 -8.95 -8.01
C ILE A 28 7.51 -7.85 -8.50
N TYR A 29 8.35 -7.30 -7.62
CA TYR A 29 9.29 -6.26 -7.95
C TYR A 29 10.26 -6.71 -9.05
N ALA A 30 10.82 -7.91 -8.90
CA ALA A 30 11.71 -8.52 -9.89
C ALA A 30 11.01 -8.77 -11.23
N ALA A 31 9.71 -9.05 -11.22
CA ALA A 31 8.89 -9.19 -12.42
C ALA A 31 8.45 -7.84 -13.03
N GLY A 32 8.77 -6.70 -12.41
CA GLY A 32 8.31 -5.38 -12.85
C GLY A 32 6.80 -5.17 -12.68
N GLY A 33 6.17 -5.90 -11.75
CA GLY A 33 4.72 -5.99 -11.60
C GLY A 33 4.08 -5.01 -10.61
N LEU A 34 4.86 -4.14 -9.96
CA LEU A 34 4.28 -3.12 -9.07
C LEU A 34 3.52 -2.07 -9.89
N ASP A 35 2.47 -1.51 -9.29
CA ASP A 35 1.77 -0.37 -9.89
C ASP A 35 2.71 0.83 -9.99
N ARG A 36 3.10 1.15 -11.23
CA ARG A 36 4.08 2.19 -11.53
C ARG A 36 3.65 3.58 -11.08
N MET A 37 2.35 3.82 -10.96
CA MET A 37 1.81 5.14 -10.62
C MET A 37 1.99 5.45 -9.14
N VAL A 38 2.09 4.41 -8.31
CA VAL A 38 2.14 4.54 -6.85
C VAL A 38 3.35 3.86 -6.19
N ALA A 39 4.23 3.20 -6.97
CA ALA A 39 5.44 2.52 -6.49
C ALA A 39 6.60 3.46 -6.13
N ARG A 40 6.36 4.45 -5.26
CA ARG A 40 7.42 5.34 -4.73
C ARG A 40 8.00 4.80 -3.42
N TYR A 41 7.12 4.40 -2.51
CA TYR A 41 7.46 3.79 -1.24
C TYR A 41 6.75 2.45 -1.11
N VAL A 42 7.37 1.49 -0.44
CA VAL A 42 6.78 0.21 -0.03
C VAL A 42 6.82 0.11 1.49
N CYS A 43 5.78 -0.45 2.09
CA CYS A 43 5.62 -0.55 3.54
C CYS A 43 5.28 -1.97 3.97
N PHE A 44 5.94 -2.41 5.03
CA PHE A 44 5.79 -3.73 5.62
C PHE A 44 5.35 -3.60 7.09
N ASN A 45 4.43 -4.48 7.49
CA ASN A 45 3.95 -4.54 8.86
C ASN A 45 5.04 -5.10 9.79
N ASP A 46 5.09 -4.61 11.03
CA ASP A 46 6.00 -5.15 12.06
C ASP A 46 5.58 -6.57 12.49
N ASN A 47 4.31 -6.95 12.31
CA ASN A 47 3.83 -8.31 12.56
C ASN A 47 4.20 -9.24 11.37
N PRO A 48 5.05 -10.26 11.57
CA PRO A 48 5.51 -11.16 10.51
C PRO A 48 4.42 -12.10 9.96
N ASP A 49 3.30 -12.25 10.66
CA ASP A 49 2.16 -13.05 10.22
C ASP A 49 1.31 -12.33 9.18
N VAL A 50 1.42 -10.99 9.11
CA VAL A 50 0.76 -10.19 8.08
C VAL A 50 1.53 -10.35 6.77
N LYS A 51 0.95 -11.10 5.84
CA LYS A 51 1.53 -11.36 4.51
C LYS A 51 1.18 -10.28 3.47
N ALA A 52 0.59 -9.19 3.92
CA ALA A 52 0.25 -8.05 3.10
C ALA A 52 1.33 -6.95 3.20
N PHE A 53 1.53 -6.25 2.10
CA PHE A 53 2.30 -5.01 2.03
C PHE A 53 1.49 -3.99 1.24
N PHE A 54 1.90 -2.73 1.28
CA PHE A 54 1.33 -1.72 0.40
C PHE A 54 2.42 -0.81 -0.13
N ILE A 55 2.17 -0.27 -1.31
CA ILE A 55 2.96 0.81 -1.89
C ILE A 55 2.15 2.09 -1.86
N PHE A 56 2.83 3.22 -1.77
CA PHE A 56 2.18 4.50 -1.85
C PHE A 56 3.08 5.57 -2.47
N THR A 57 2.44 6.62 -2.99
CA THR A 57 3.09 7.84 -3.43
C THR A 57 2.30 9.06 -2.98
N GLU A 58 3.00 10.19 -2.89
CA GLU A 58 2.36 11.51 -2.80
C GLU A 58 1.93 11.94 -4.21
N ASN A 59 0.69 12.38 -4.37
CA ASN A 59 0.12 12.84 -5.65
C ASN A 59 0.92 14.03 -6.24
N LYS A 60 1.65 14.79 -5.42
CA LYS A 60 2.55 15.85 -5.90
C LYS A 60 3.57 15.34 -6.93
N TYR A 61 4.06 14.11 -6.83
CA TYR A 61 5.01 13.56 -7.79
C TYR A 61 4.34 13.22 -9.13
N LEU A 62 3.09 12.77 -9.10
CA LEU A 62 2.29 12.59 -10.32
C LEU A 62 2.08 13.93 -11.02
N ARG A 63 1.71 14.96 -10.25
CA ARG A 63 1.57 16.33 -10.76
C ARG A 63 2.87 16.84 -11.37
N GLU A 64 4.00 16.71 -10.69
CA GLU A 64 5.32 17.12 -11.19
C GLU A 64 5.68 16.41 -12.50
N TYR A 65 5.43 15.10 -12.58
CA TYR A 65 5.62 14.33 -13.81
C TYR A 65 4.76 14.86 -14.96
N MET A 66 3.47 15.09 -14.72
CA MET A 66 2.53 15.61 -15.73
C MET A 66 2.84 17.03 -16.18
N ILE A 67 3.40 17.86 -15.29
CA ILE A 67 3.87 19.20 -15.66
C ILE A 67 5.11 19.07 -16.55
N SER A 68 6.08 18.24 -16.16
CA SER A 68 7.35 18.08 -16.88
C SER A 68 7.19 17.55 -18.30
N ASN A 69 6.18 16.72 -18.56
CA ASN A 69 5.91 16.14 -19.88
C ASN A 69 4.81 16.90 -20.67
N GLY A 70 4.31 18.02 -20.13
CA GLY A 70 3.31 18.87 -20.77
C GLY A 70 1.92 18.25 -20.89
N THR A 71 1.58 17.23 -20.09
CA THR A 71 0.22 16.64 -20.09
C THR A 71 -0.71 17.31 -19.09
N PHE A 72 -0.20 17.99 -18.07
CA PHE A 72 -1.02 18.62 -17.03
C PHE A 72 -1.98 19.68 -17.59
N ASP A 73 -1.49 20.57 -18.45
CA ASP A 73 -2.29 21.66 -19.01
C ASP A 73 -3.35 21.19 -20.02
N LYS A 74 -3.26 19.94 -20.46
CA LYS A 74 -4.23 19.31 -21.37
C LYS A 74 -5.45 18.75 -20.64
N LEU A 75 -5.39 18.62 -19.32
CA LEU A 75 -6.49 18.17 -18.48
C LEU A 75 -7.61 19.23 -18.40
N LEU A 76 -8.84 18.79 -18.18
CA LEU A 76 -9.96 19.67 -17.83
C LEU A 76 -9.67 20.37 -16.50
N LYS A 77 -10.27 21.56 -16.28
CA LYS A 77 -10.03 22.34 -15.04
C LYS A 77 -10.39 21.58 -13.76
N ALA A 78 -11.43 20.74 -13.81
CA ALA A 78 -11.80 19.89 -12.70
C ALA A 78 -10.70 18.84 -12.39
N GLU A 79 -10.17 18.18 -13.42
CA GLU A 79 -9.08 17.20 -13.29
C GLU A 79 -7.78 17.86 -12.79
N GLN A 80 -7.46 19.06 -13.29
CA GLN A 80 -6.34 19.85 -12.78
C GLN A 80 -6.51 20.18 -11.29
N ALA A 81 -7.73 20.47 -10.84
CA ALA A 81 -8.01 20.74 -9.43
C ALA A 81 -7.81 19.49 -8.56
N GLU A 82 -8.26 18.32 -9.03
CA GLU A 82 -8.03 17.03 -8.34
C GLU A 82 -6.53 16.70 -8.23
N ILE A 83 -5.76 16.83 -9.32
CA ILE A 83 -4.31 16.58 -9.30
C ILE A 83 -3.55 17.63 -8.46
N LYS A 84 -4.13 18.81 -8.22
CA LYS A 84 -3.56 19.82 -7.33
C LYS A 84 -3.76 19.50 -5.84
N LYS A 85 -4.72 18.64 -5.49
CA LYS A 85 -4.89 18.22 -4.09
C LYS A 85 -3.65 17.49 -3.60
N ASP A 86 -3.31 17.74 -2.34
CA ASP A 86 -2.35 16.90 -1.65
C ASP A 86 -3.08 15.62 -1.26
N LEU A 87 -2.63 14.48 -1.80
CA LEU A 87 -3.25 13.18 -1.62
C LEU A 87 -2.15 12.14 -1.51
N LEU A 88 -2.39 11.11 -0.71
CA LEU A 88 -1.63 9.87 -0.82
C LEU A 88 -2.42 8.86 -1.64
N LEU A 89 -1.74 8.26 -2.60
CA LEU A 89 -2.26 7.19 -3.45
C LEU A 89 -1.67 5.87 -2.95
N PHE A 90 -2.52 4.89 -2.64
CA PHE A 90 -2.11 3.60 -2.10
C PHE A 90 -2.55 2.45 -3.00
N ARG A 91 -1.71 1.42 -3.07
CA ARG A 91 -2.08 0.10 -3.59
C ARG A 91 -1.62 -0.97 -2.61
N GLY A 92 -2.58 -1.74 -2.10
CA GLY A 92 -2.32 -2.89 -1.24
C GLY A 92 -2.10 -4.16 -2.03
N TYR A 93 -1.32 -5.07 -1.46
CA TYR A 93 -1.09 -6.42 -1.99
C TYR A 93 -1.23 -7.42 -0.84
N ASP A 94 -2.03 -8.46 -1.02
CA ASP A 94 -2.09 -9.61 -0.10
C ASP A 94 -1.44 -10.82 -0.77
N LYS A 95 -0.37 -11.34 -0.16
CA LYS A 95 0.42 -12.46 -0.72
C LYS A 95 0.82 -12.23 -2.18
N GLY A 96 1.16 -10.98 -2.49
CA GLY A 96 1.54 -10.54 -3.84
C GLY A 96 0.40 -10.43 -4.85
N VAL A 97 -0.86 -10.54 -4.43
CA VAL A 97 -2.01 -10.24 -5.28
C VAL A 97 -2.48 -8.82 -4.98
N PRO A 98 -2.61 -7.93 -5.99
CA PRO A 98 -3.12 -6.59 -5.76
C PRO A 98 -4.55 -6.63 -5.23
N LEU A 99 -4.83 -5.82 -4.22
CA LEU A 99 -6.19 -5.60 -3.75
C LEU A 99 -6.99 -4.85 -4.81
N ALA A 100 -8.30 -5.10 -4.86
CA ALA A 100 -9.17 -4.57 -5.92
C ALA A 100 -9.28 -3.04 -5.93
N THR A 101 -9.00 -2.38 -4.80
CA THR A 101 -9.15 -0.93 -4.63
C THR A 101 -7.79 -0.25 -4.51
N GLU A 102 -7.67 0.87 -5.21
CA GLU A 102 -6.72 1.93 -4.87
C GLU A 102 -7.35 2.80 -3.80
N ASP A 103 -6.60 3.06 -2.72
CA ASP A 103 -7.06 3.96 -1.67
C ASP A 103 -6.46 5.36 -1.89
N PHE A 104 -7.29 6.38 -1.77
CA PHE A 104 -6.89 7.78 -1.77
C PHE A 104 -7.05 8.31 -0.34
N LEU A 105 -5.98 8.85 0.25
CA LEU A 105 -6.04 9.48 1.57
C LEU A 105 -5.84 10.99 1.46
N ASN A 106 -6.75 11.73 2.08
CA ASN A 106 -6.76 13.18 2.18
C ASN A 106 -5.95 13.63 3.41
N PRO A 107 -5.29 14.80 3.37
CA PRO A 107 -4.54 15.32 4.50
C PRO A 107 -5.46 15.66 5.67
N ASP A 108 -5.03 15.30 6.88
CA ASP A 108 -5.67 15.61 8.16
C ASP A 108 -4.58 15.90 9.19
N GLY A 109 -4.24 17.19 9.32
CA GLY A 109 -3.11 17.65 10.13
C GLY A 109 -1.77 17.07 9.67
N THR A 110 -1.12 16.29 10.52
CA THR A 110 0.16 15.61 10.23
C THR A 110 -0.03 14.17 9.72
N SER A 111 -1.25 13.81 9.37
CA SER A 111 -1.67 12.47 8.97
C SER A 111 -2.56 12.52 7.73
N TRP A 112 -3.02 11.36 7.27
CA TRP A 112 -3.91 11.25 6.12
C TRP A 112 -5.07 10.32 6.42
N VAL A 113 -6.26 10.62 5.90
CA VAL A 113 -7.49 9.87 6.16
C VAL A 113 -8.22 9.52 4.87
N SER A 114 -8.83 8.34 4.83
CA SER A 114 -9.75 7.98 3.75
C SER A 114 -11.08 8.71 3.91
N ASP A 115 -11.90 8.65 2.86
CA ASP A 115 -13.34 8.87 3.02
C ASP A 115 -13.93 7.84 4.00
N LYS A 116 -15.09 8.19 4.58
CA LYS A 116 -15.80 7.29 5.49
C LYS A 116 -16.41 6.13 4.71
N PHE A 117 -16.35 4.94 5.28
CA PHE A 117 -17.04 3.75 4.80
C PHE A 117 -17.86 3.13 5.95
N ILE A 118 -18.79 2.25 5.61
CA ILE A 118 -19.68 1.62 6.59
C ILE A 118 -19.22 0.20 6.89
N LEU A 119 -18.78 -0.04 8.12
CA LEU A 119 -18.64 -1.37 8.71
C LEU A 119 -20.02 -1.91 9.11
N ASN A 120 -20.25 -3.21 8.88
CA ASN A 120 -21.42 -3.96 9.38
C ASN A 120 -22.77 -3.20 9.27
N LYS A 121 -23.05 -2.65 8.07
CA LYS A 121 -24.28 -1.94 7.68
C LYS A 121 -24.60 -0.62 8.42
N LYS A 122 -23.95 -0.28 9.53
CA LYS A 122 -24.31 0.91 10.32
C LYS A 122 -23.16 1.67 10.97
N THR A 123 -21.98 1.07 11.08
CA THR A 123 -20.87 1.64 11.85
C THR A 123 -19.96 2.42 10.90
N PRO A 124 -19.96 3.76 10.91
CA PRO A 124 -19.02 4.52 10.10
C PRO A 124 -17.59 4.28 10.58
N ALA A 125 -16.68 4.19 9.62
CA ALA A 125 -15.26 4.04 9.86
C ALA A 125 -14.46 4.79 8.80
N ARG A 126 -13.19 5.06 9.10
CA ARG A 126 -12.21 5.56 8.12
C ARG A 126 -10.85 4.94 8.37
N VAL A 127 -9.99 4.95 7.35
CA VAL A 127 -8.58 4.63 7.52
C VAL A 127 -7.84 5.91 7.90
N ARG A 128 -6.97 5.87 8.91
CA ARG A 128 -5.93 6.88 9.14
C ARG A 128 -4.57 6.29 8.86
N PHE A 129 -3.71 7.07 8.20
CA PHE A 129 -2.31 6.77 7.99
C PHE A 129 -1.46 7.90 8.57
N SER A 130 -0.38 7.56 9.25
CA SER A 130 0.60 8.51 9.79
C SER A 130 1.98 7.94 9.55
N ILE A 131 2.92 8.76 9.08
CA ILE A 131 4.30 8.35 8.84
C ILE A 131 5.26 9.39 9.40
N SER A 132 6.28 8.95 10.13
CA SER A 132 7.46 9.78 10.41
C SER A 132 8.40 9.66 9.23
N TRP A 133 8.62 10.78 8.52
CA TRP A 133 9.46 10.80 7.33
C TRP A 133 10.95 10.56 7.64
N GLU A 134 11.39 10.87 8.85
CA GLU A 134 12.77 10.69 9.31
C GLU A 134 13.11 9.23 9.53
N THR A 135 12.16 8.46 10.07
CA THR A 135 12.36 7.05 10.45
C THR A 135 11.67 6.07 9.51
N MET A 136 10.82 6.59 8.63
CA MET A 136 9.89 5.87 7.78
C MET A 136 8.99 4.89 8.55
N ARG A 137 8.82 5.07 9.86
CA ARG A 137 7.88 4.27 10.64
C ARG A 137 6.48 4.81 10.43
N TYR A 138 5.52 3.91 10.27
CA TYR A 138 4.13 4.27 10.07
C TYR A 138 3.20 3.67 11.12
N LYS A 139 2.06 4.34 11.30
CA LYS A 139 0.84 3.81 11.92
C LYS A 139 -0.26 3.88 10.86
N ARG A 140 -0.92 2.76 10.58
CA ARG A 140 -2.15 2.72 9.77
C ARG A 140 -3.24 2.13 10.64
N SER A 141 -4.36 2.82 10.79
CA SER A 141 -5.46 2.36 11.62
C SER A 141 -6.79 2.44 10.91
N VAL A 142 -7.70 1.54 11.30
CA VAL A 142 -9.13 1.70 11.04
C VAL A 142 -9.72 2.36 12.28
N GLU A 143 -10.20 3.59 12.12
CA GLU A 143 -10.92 4.34 13.15
C GLU A 143 -12.41 4.06 13.01
N VAL A 144 -13.02 3.55 14.09
CA VAL A 144 -14.46 3.37 14.23
C VAL A 144 -15.03 4.66 14.79
N LEU A 145 -16.03 5.20 14.13
CA LEU A 145 -16.59 6.52 14.42
C LEU A 145 -17.98 6.40 15.05
N ASP A 146 -18.30 7.34 15.92
CA ASP A 146 -19.67 7.62 16.36
C ASP A 146 -20.42 8.50 15.34
N SER A 147 -21.72 8.73 15.57
CA SER A 147 -22.55 9.55 14.68
C SER A 147 -22.14 11.02 14.60
N ASP A 148 -21.37 11.50 15.59
CA ASP A 148 -20.82 12.86 15.68
C ASP A 148 -19.35 12.94 15.19
N ASP A 149 -18.87 11.88 14.54
CA ASP A 149 -17.49 11.74 14.02
C ASP A 149 -16.39 11.64 15.08
N THR A 150 -16.74 11.50 16.36
CA THR A 150 -15.76 11.18 17.39
C THR A 150 -15.28 9.73 17.26
N ILE A 151 -14.03 9.47 17.64
CA ILE A 151 -13.43 8.14 17.55
C ILE A 151 -13.90 7.29 18.74
N ASN A 152 -14.68 6.25 18.46
CA ASN A 152 -15.16 5.27 19.45
C ASN A 152 -14.22 4.07 19.57
N GLY A 153 -13.45 3.77 18.52
CA GLY A 153 -12.48 2.69 18.55
C GLY A 153 -11.40 2.84 17.48
N GLU A 154 -10.28 2.16 17.69
CA GLU A 154 -9.18 2.15 16.73
C GLU A 154 -8.57 0.74 16.66
N VAL A 155 -8.34 0.25 15.44
CA VAL A 155 -7.55 -0.96 15.18
C VAL A 155 -6.25 -0.55 14.50
N PRO A 156 -5.14 -0.39 15.24
CA PRO A 156 -3.88 0.07 14.68
C PRO A 156 -3.01 -1.07 14.16
N ALA A 157 -2.28 -0.78 13.09
CA ALA A 157 -1.17 -1.57 12.56
C ALA A 157 0.07 -0.68 12.41
N TYR A 158 1.22 -1.21 12.78
CA TYR A 158 2.49 -0.50 12.73
C TYR A 158 3.44 -1.18 11.76
N GLY A 159 4.41 -0.42 11.27
CA GLY A 159 5.43 -0.96 10.40
C GLY A 159 6.45 0.07 9.97
N ARG A 160 7.20 -0.28 8.93
CA ARG A 160 8.19 0.58 8.32
C ARG A 160 8.07 0.58 6.80
N CYS A 161 8.29 1.75 6.23
CA CYS A 161 8.36 1.96 4.81
C CYS A 161 9.81 2.15 4.34
N GLU A 162 10.04 1.93 3.06
CA GLU A 162 11.30 2.20 2.38
C GLU A 162 11.02 2.69 0.96
N ARG A 163 11.99 3.37 0.35
CA ARG A 163 11.89 3.77 -1.05
C ARG A 163 11.98 2.53 -1.94
N VAL A 164 11.08 2.44 -2.92
CA VAL A 164 11.20 1.43 -3.97
C VAL A 164 12.43 1.75 -4.82
N ALA A 165 13.30 0.77 -5.01
CA ALA A 165 14.51 0.93 -5.82
C ALA A 165 14.15 1.13 -7.30
N LEU A 166 14.83 2.05 -7.98
CA LEU A 166 14.58 2.36 -9.40
C LEU A 166 15.34 1.43 -10.37
N THR A 167 15.87 0.31 -9.88
CA THR A 167 16.70 -0.62 -10.66
C THR A 167 15.90 -1.52 -11.59
N VAL A 168 14.62 -1.74 -11.31
CA VAL A 168 13.69 -2.49 -12.17
C VAL A 168 12.54 -1.59 -12.57
N VAL A 169 12.30 -1.47 -13.88
CA VAL A 169 11.17 -0.70 -14.41
C VAL A 169 9.86 -1.40 -14.05
N GLN A 170 8.98 -0.67 -13.36
CA GLN A 170 7.66 -1.16 -12.97
C GLN A 170 6.62 -0.83 -14.03
N THR A 171 5.74 -1.79 -14.34
CA THR A 171 4.76 -1.70 -15.43
C THR A 171 3.35 -2.15 -15.02
N GLY A 172 3.18 -2.55 -13.76
CA GLY A 172 1.88 -2.97 -13.21
C GLY A 172 0.82 -1.87 -13.25
N LYS A 173 -0.42 -2.31 -13.07
CA LYS A 173 -1.64 -1.50 -12.99
C LYS A 173 -2.51 -1.99 -11.83
#